data_AF-A0A6N2KDU1-F1
#
_entry.id   AF-A0A6N2KDU1-F1
#
_cell.length_a   1.000
_cell.length_b   1.000
_cell.length_c   1.000
_cell.angle_alpha   90.00
_cell.angle_beta   90.00
_cell.angle_gamma   90.00
#
_symmetry.space_group_name_H-M   'P 1'
#
loop_
_entity.id
_entity.type
_entity.pdbx_description
1 polymer ?
#
loop_
_entity_poly.entity_id
_entity_poly.type
_entity_poly.pdbx_seq_one_letter_code
_entity_poly.pdbx_strand_id
1 'polypeptide(L)' 'MAHGGGGGTDLMACKQEEEVENKAAWLLGIKTLKIQPYHLPPLGPLDVKVRIKALGICGSDVHHFKLCNPAVLALVSY' A
#
# COMPACT_ATOMS: atom_id res chain seq x y z
N MET A 1 9.28 -43.29 -38.50
CA MET A 1 8.03 -42.52 -38.63
C MET A 1 7.52 -42.18 -37.23
N ALA A 2 7.21 -40.90 -36.99
CA ALA A 2 6.50 -40.26 -35.85
C ALA A 2 7.05 -40.50 -34.42
N HIS A 3 7.60 -39.52 -33.68
CA HIS A 3 7.10 -38.24 -33.13
C HIS A 3 6.05 -38.34 -31.99
N GLY A 4 6.32 -37.56 -30.93
CA GLY A 4 5.37 -37.10 -29.90
C GLY A 4 5.50 -37.89 -28.60
N GLY A 5 5.78 -37.32 -27.42
CA GLY A 5 5.50 -36.00 -26.85
C GLY A 5 4.98 -36.30 -25.43
N GLY A 6 5.67 -35.92 -24.35
CA GLY A 6 5.64 -34.56 -23.81
C GLY A 6 4.65 -34.53 -22.64
N GLY A 7 5.15 -34.44 -21.42
CA GLY A 7 4.34 -34.37 -20.19
C GLY A 7 5.18 -33.91 -19.01
N GLY A 8 5.98 -32.87 -19.21
CA GLY A 8 6.59 -32.14 -18.10
C GLY A 8 5.51 -31.27 -17.47
N THR A 9 5.18 -31.52 -16.22
CA THR A 9 4.32 -30.65 -15.43
C THR A 9 5.08 -29.36 -15.15
N ASP A 10 4.75 -28.33 -15.91
CA ASP A 10 5.15 -26.94 -15.72
C ASP A 10 4.51 -26.42 -14.44
N LEU A 11 5.22 -26.64 -13.33
CA LEU A 11 4.94 -26.03 -12.03
C LEU A 11 5.18 -24.53 -12.17
N MET A 12 4.14 -23.79 -12.53
CA MET A 12 4.15 -22.33 -12.60
C MET A 12 4.25 -21.77 -11.18
N ALA A 13 5.48 -21.66 -10.68
CA ALA A 13 5.76 -20.96 -9.45
C ALA A 13 5.46 -19.47 -9.67
N CYS A 14 4.27 -19.04 -9.27
CA CYS A 14 3.93 -17.62 -9.20
C CYS A 14 4.89 -17.02 -8.17
N LYS A 15 5.92 -16.32 -8.66
CA LYS A 15 6.92 -15.65 -7.84
C LYS A 15 6.14 -14.76 -6.86
N GLN A 16 6.13 -15.14 -5.59
CA GLN A 16 5.57 -14.33 -4.54
C GLN A 16 6.39 -13.04 -4.57
N GLU A 17 5.81 -12.00 -5.19
CA GLU A 17 6.29 -10.64 -5.02
C GLU A 17 6.32 -10.45 -3.51
N GLU A 18 7.52 -10.29 -2.97
CA GLU A 18 7.75 -9.99 -1.56
C GLU A 18 6.77 -8.86 -1.23
N GLU A 19 5.73 -9.16 -0.45
CA GLU A 19 4.62 -8.25 -0.22
C GLU A 19 5.19 -7.07 0.56
N VAL A 20 5.59 -6.02 -0.15
CA VAL A 20 6.08 -4.80 0.46
C VAL A 20 4.90 -4.23 1.23
N GLU A 21 4.93 -4.44 2.54
CA GLU A 21 3.92 -3.97 3.47
C GLU A 21 3.73 -2.46 3.26
N ASN A 22 2.50 -2.04 2.96
CA ASN A 22 2.24 -0.62 2.72
C ASN A 22 2.54 0.16 4.01
N LYS A 23 3.11 1.35 3.87
CA LYS A 23 3.32 2.25 5.00
C LYS A 23 2.40 3.45 4.89
N ALA A 24 2.13 4.07 6.03
CA ALA A 24 1.38 5.31 6.09
C ALA A 24 1.95 6.24 7.16
N ALA A 25 1.72 7.53 6.99
CA ALA A 25 1.97 8.55 7.99
C ALA A 25 0.77 8.63 8.94
N TRP A 26 0.95 8.14 10.16
CA TRP A 26 -0.04 8.14 11.21
C TRP A 26 0.13 9.35 12.12
N LEU A 27 -0.89 10.19 12.20
CA LEU A 27 -1.03 11.17 13.26
C LEU A 27 -1.57 10.42 14.50
N LEU A 28 -0.75 10.26 15.53
CA LEU A 28 -1.12 9.57 16.78
C LEU A 28 -1.55 10.53 17.89
N GLY A 29 -1.37 11.83 17.66
CA GLY A 29 -1.72 12.92 18.55
C GLY A 29 -1.19 14.24 18.02
N ILE A 30 -1.47 15.33 18.73
CA ILE A 30 -0.99 16.66 18.35
C ILE A 30 0.53 16.62 18.18
N LYS A 31 0.99 17.08 17.01
CA LYS A 31 2.39 17.14 16.59
C LYS A 31 3.14 15.79 16.64
N THR A 32 2.41 14.68 16.67
CA THR A 32 2.99 13.34 16.80
C THR A 32 2.65 12.52 15.57
N LEU A 33 3.55 12.56 14.58
CA LEU A 33 3.41 11.81 13.34
C LEU A 33 4.44 10.67 13.28
N LYS A 34 4.01 9.46 12.93
CA LYS A 34 4.88 8.29 12.79
C LYS A 34 4.59 7.55 11.49
N ILE A 35 5.63 7.04 10.85
CA ILE A 35 5.47 6.10 9.74
C ILE A 35 5.27 4.70 10.34
N GLN A 36 4.15 4.06 10.01
CA GLN A 36 3.85 2.70 10.47
C GLN A 36 3.21 1.89 9.34
N PRO A 37 3.21 0.55 9.45
CA PRO A 37 2.46 -0.33 8.56
C PRO A 37 1.01 0.09 8.38
N TYR A 38 0.46 -0.19 7.21
CA TYR A 38 -0.93 0.02 6.88
C TYR A 38 -1.44 -1.13 6.03
N HIS A 39 -2.40 -1.87 6.57
CA HIS A 39 -3.10 -2.90 5.80
C HIS A 39 -4.24 -2.24 5.02
N LEU A 40 -4.20 -2.36 3.69
CA LEU A 40 -5.25 -1.83 2.84
C LEU A 40 -6.57 -2.54 3.15
N PRO A 41 -7.67 -1.79 3.36
CA PRO A 41 -8.99 -2.40 3.50
C PRO A 41 -9.41 -3.06 2.18
N PRO A 42 -10.36 -4.02 2.22
CA PRO A 42 -10.92 -4.60 1.01
C PRO A 42 -11.62 -3.53 0.16
N LEU A 43 -11.47 -3.63 -1.16
CA LEU A 43 -12.06 -2.68 -2.10
C LEU A 43 -13.55 -2.96 -2.31
N GLY A 44 -14.37 -1.91 -2.27
CA GLY A 44 -15.75 -1.95 -2.71
C GLY A 44 -15.89 -1.91 -4.25
N PRO A 45 -17.12 -2.05 -4.77
CA PRO A 45 -17.37 -2.12 -6.22
C PRO A 45 -16.98 -0.86 -7.02
N LEU A 46 -16.86 0.29 -6.35
CA LEU A 46 -16.52 1.58 -6.98
C LEU A 46 -15.13 2.10 -6.57
N ASP A 47 -14.39 1.33 -5.78
CA ASP A 47 -13.09 1.74 -5.28
C ASP A 47 -11.98 1.36 -6.25
N VAL A 48 -10.90 2.14 -6.25
CA VAL A 48 -9.69 1.85 -7.03
C VAL A 48 -8.47 1.80 -6.13
N LYS A 49 -7.56 0.86 -6.37
CA LYS A 49 -6.25 0.80 -5.73
C LYS A 49 -5.25 1.64 -6.51
N VAL A 50 -4.71 2.67 -5.88
CA VAL A 50 -3.70 3.56 -6.48
C VAL A 50 -2.35 3.31 -5.83
N ARG A 51 -1.31 3.08 -6.64
CA ARG A 51 0.07 3.06 -6.16
C ARG A 51 0.60 4.49 -6.10
N ILE A 52 0.82 5.00 -4.89
CA ILE A 52 1.31 6.36 -4.67
C ILE A 52 2.81 6.42 -4.96
N LYS A 53 3.20 7.19 -5.97
CA LYS A 53 4.62 7.49 -6.27
C LYS A 53 5.13 8.69 -5.47
N ALA A 54 4.29 9.70 -5.31
CA ALA A 54 4.57 10.91 -4.56
C ALA A 54 3.24 11.61 -4.20
N LEU A 55 3.25 12.43 -3.17
CA LEU A 55 2.12 13.27 -2.75
C LEU A 55 2.64 14.62 -2.23
N GLY A 56 1.83 15.67 -2.39
CA GLY A 56 2.10 16.98 -1.83
C GLY A 56 1.44 17.14 -0.46
N ILE A 57 2.08 17.87 0.44
CA ILE A 57 1.49 18.28 1.72
C ILE A 57 0.87 19.66 1.55
N CYS A 58 -0.37 19.82 1.99
CA CYS A 58 -1.12 21.07 1.90
C CYS A 58 -1.38 21.68 3.29
N GLY A 59 -1.92 22.91 3.32
CA GLY A 59 -2.16 23.62 4.59
C GLY A 59 -3.11 22.89 5.54
N SER A 60 -4.10 22.14 5.01
CA SER A 60 -5.01 21.35 5.86
C SER A 60 -4.30 20.23 6.59
N ASP A 61 -3.29 19.60 5.99
CA ASP A 61 -2.49 18.55 6.64
C ASP A 61 -1.73 19.12 7.85
N VAL A 62 -1.19 20.34 7.69
CA VAL A 62 -0.51 21.07 8.77
C VAL A 62 -1.48 21.47 9.88
N HIS A 63 -2.70 21.87 9.54
CA HIS A 63 -3.74 22.13 10.55
C HIS A 63 -4.09 20.86 11.34
N HIS A 64 -4.26 19.70 10.68
CA HIS A 64 -4.50 18.43 11.36
C HIS A 64 -3.34 18.08 12.29
N PHE A 65 -2.10 18.20 11.81
CA PHE A 65 -0.90 17.95 12.60
C PHE A 65 -0.83 18.82 13.87
N LYS A 66 -1.28 20.07 13.80
CA LYS A 66 -1.19 21.01 14.93
C LYS A 66 -2.34 20.91 15.93
N LEU A 67 -3.53 20.44 15.51
CA LEU A 67 -4.77 20.70 16.24
C LEU A 67 -5.71 19.49 16.39
N CYS A 68 -5.50 18.36 15.69
CA CYS A 68 -6.51 17.30 15.57
C CYS A 68 -6.13 15.95 16.21
N ASN A 69 -7.16 15.09 16.32
CA ASN A 69 -7.15 13.73 16.85
C ASN A 69 -6.50 12.71 15.88
N PRO A 70 -6.28 11.44 16.32
CA PRO A 70 -5.52 10.47 15.55
C PRO A 70 -6.14 10.15 14.18
N ALA A 71 -5.31 10.10 13.15
CA ALA A 71 -5.74 9.83 11.77
C ALA A 71 -4.57 9.31 10.91
N VAL A 72 -4.88 8.69 9.78
CA VAL A 72 -3.89 8.46 8.71
C VAL A 72 -3.86 9.70 7.83
N LEU A 73 -2.69 10.33 7.72
CA LEU A 73 -2.51 11.57 6.96
C LEU A 73 -2.16 11.30 5.50
N ALA A 74 -1.35 10.27 5.23
CA ALA A 74 -0.89 9.94 3.88
C ALA A 74 -0.43 8.49 3.77
N LEU A 75 -0.60 7.87 2.61
CA LEU A 75 0.05 6.60 2.26
C LEU A 75 1.46 6.86 1.73
N VAL A 76 2.43 6.08 2.19
CA VAL A 76 3.84 6.18 1.81
C VAL A 76 4.26 4.85 1.20
N SER A 77 4.57 4.85 -0.08
CA SER A 77 5.17 3.70 -0.78
C SER A 77 6.63 4.05 -1.07
N TYR A 78 7.56 3.13 -0.80
CA TYR A 78 8.98 3.28 -1.12
C TYR A 78 9.31 2.53 -2.42
#